data_AF-A0A933HKM1-F1
#
_entry.id   AF-A0A933HKM1-F1
#
_cell.length_a   1.000
_cell.length_b   1.000
_cell.length_c   1.000
_cell.angle_alpha   90.00
_cell.angle_beta   90.00
_cell.angle_gamma   90.00
#
_symmetry.space_group_name_H-M   'P 1'
#
loop_
_entity.id
_entity.type
_entity.pdbx_description
1 polymer ?
#
loop_
_entity_poly.entity_id
_entity_poly.type
_entity_poly.pdbx_seq_one_letter_code
_entity_poly.pdbx_strand_id
1 'polypeptide(L)'
;MKKTFALLICSMVVTGLAWLALPYLTVHANPPAQRPIPHSFEGRSDCNACHATGLGDASKSPADHEGRTSEMCVGCHARGGTTTPLTPGAPQTGATPPAQTGPTAIAVPRILHPLQGRDDCLACHGTGLSNTSAMPASHVGRGNSTCRACHLSARGPEGELARPLPTPISHAKAVPNQDSCVNCHNTSGDQDASVREWNESIHAQRGVTCADCHGGDPTQAKKEAAKASGYIGKPKIQDIPALCASCHARVELMRQYDLPTDQWAKYQQSIHGLKLAEGKLDVATCWVCHEGHATKAVDNPAARVYPLNVPALCASCHANADLMKPYKVPTNQFDLYAESVHGTALLEKQDLRAPSCATCHGTHGAAPPGFQEVANVCGSCHTATQEYYLKSQHASGALGTPRCVTCHGRYDV
;
A
#
# COMPACT_ATOMS: atom_id res chain seq x y z
N MET A 1 -14.94 -38.04 -80.68
CA MET A 1 -16.15 -37.96 -81.53
C MET A 1 -17.38 -38.29 -80.68
N LYS A 2 -18.38 -37.39 -80.71
CA LYS A 2 -19.85 -37.56 -80.44
C LYS A 2 -20.26 -38.02 -79.02
N LYS A 3 -20.98 -37.22 -78.20
CA LYS A 3 -22.42 -36.84 -78.23
C LYS A 3 -23.33 -38.10 -78.17
N THR A 4 -24.38 -38.28 -77.35
CA THR A 4 -25.54 -37.43 -76.95
C THR A 4 -26.48 -38.32 -76.06
N PHE A 5 -27.06 -37.85 -74.94
CA PHE A 5 -28.46 -37.39 -74.68
C PHE A 5 -29.57 -38.45 -74.38
N ALA A 6 -30.54 -38.02 -73.55
CA ALA A 6 -31.98 -38.42 -73.44
C ALA A 6 -32.34 -39.71 -72.65
N LEU A 7 -33.49 -39.86 -71.94
CA LEU A 7 -34.59 -39.03 -71.41
C LEU A 7 -35.56 -39.97 -70.61
N LEU A 8 -36.52 -39.39 -69.84
CA LEU A 8 -37.89 -39.89 -69.48
C LEU A 8 -38.07 -40.90 -68.31
N ILE A 9 -38.71 -40.51 -67.19
CA ILE A 9 -40.17 -40.42 -66.82
C ILE A 9 -40.75 -41.73 -66.25
N CYS A 10 -41.22 -41.73 -64.98
CA CYS A 10 -42.66 -41.84 -64.57
C CYS A 10 -42.84 -42.30 -63.11
N SER A 11 -43.77 -41.65 -62.40
CA SER A 11 -44.20 -41.87 -61.00
C SER A 11 -45.32 -42.91 -60.83
N MET A 12 -45.43 -43.53 -59.65
CA MET A 12 -46.68 -43.80 -58.87
C MET A 12 -46.31 -44.50 -57.53
N VAL A 13 -46.38 -43.80 -56.38
CA VAL A 13 -47.44 -43.82 -55.33
C VAL A 13 -47.62 -45.18 -54.63
N VAL A 14 -47.46 -45.23 -53.29
CA VAL A 14 -48.38 -45.85 -52.29
C VAL A 14 -47.82 -45.74 -50.85
N THR A 15 -48.62 -45.09 -50.00
CA THR A 15 -48.82 -45.20 -48.53
C THR A 15 -47.66 -45.04 -47.54
N GLY A 16 -47.79 -44.06 -46.66
CA GLY A 16 -46.92 -43.84 -45.50
C GLY A 16 -47.39 -44.52 -44.21
N LEU A 17 -46.45 -44.64 -43.27
CA LEU A 17 -46.67 -44.69 -41.83
C LEU A 17 -45.38 -44.31 -41.08
N ALA A 18 -45.50 -43.20 -40.35
CA ALA A 18 -44.82 -42.83 -39.09
C ALA A 18 -43.28 -42.85 -39.00
N TRP A 19 -42.68 -41.73 -39.40
CA TRP A 19 -41.80 -40.86 -38.59
C TRP A 19 -40.69 -41.50 -37.74
N LEU A 20 -39.52 -41.63 -38.37
CA LEU A 20 -38.22 -41.39 -37.73
C LEU A 20 -37.53 -40.27 -38.53
N ALA A 21 -37.48 -39.07 -37.95
CA ALA A 21 -36.78 -37.93 -38.54
C ALA A 21 -35.27 -38.20 -38.51
N LEU A 22 -34.71 -38.60 -39.64
CA LEU A 22 -33.30 -38.39 -39.96
C LEU A 22 -33.14 -36.90 -40.28
N PRO A 23 -32.42 -36.10 -39.47
CA PRO A 23 -32.13 -34.74 -39.85
C PRO A 23 -31.23 -34.74 -41.09
N TYR A 24 -31.66 -33.97 -42.08
CA TYR A 24 -30.84 -33.45 -43.16
C TYR A 24 -29.47 -33.03 -42.62
N LEU A 25 -28.41 -33.66 -43.13
CA LEU A 25 -27.07 -33.09 -43.09
C LEU A 25 -27.07 -31.83 -43.96
N THR A 26 -27.45 -30.70 -43.38
CA THR A 26 -26.95 -29.42 -43.86
C THR A 26 -25.45 -29.45 -43.65
N VAL A 27 -24.69 -29.40 -44.74
CA VAL A 27 -23.27 -29.05 -44.69
C VAL A 27 -23.20 -27.61 -44.19
N HIS A 28 -23.17 -27.44 -42.87
CA HIS A 28 -22.65 -26.22 -42.29
C HIS A 28 -21.15 -26.22 -42.59
N ALA A 29 -20.73 -25.37 -43.53
CA ALA A 29 -19.33 -24.99 -43.63
C ALA A 29 -18.88 -24.53 -42.24
N ASN A 30 -17.90 -25.22 -41.66
CA ASN A 30 -17.31 -24.79 -40.40
C ASN A 30 -16.85 -23.33 -40.54
N PRO A 31 -17.16 -22.45 -39.57
CA PRO A 31 -16.63 -21.10 -39.60
C PRO A 31 -15.10 -21.15 -39.59
N PRO A 32 -14.41 -20.22 -40.28
CA PRO A 32 -12.96 -20.20 -40.29
C PRO A 32 -12.44 -20.09 -38.86
N ALA A 33 -11.42 -20.89 -38.54
CA ALA A 33 -10.80 -20.90 -37.22
C ALA A 33 -10.38 -19.48 -36.82
N GLN A 34 -10.92 -19.00 -35.70
CA GLN A 34 -10.62 -17.67 -35.17
C GLN A 34 -9.13 -17.57 -34.88
N ARG A 35 -8.47 -16.51 -35.37
CA ARG A 35 -7.05 -16.29 -35.09
C ARG A 35 -6.88 -15.89 -33.62
N PRO A 36 -5.99 -16.54 -32.86
CA PRO A 36 -5.77 -16.20 -31.46
C PRO A 36 -5.10 -14.83 -31.35
N ILE A 37 -5.52 -14.05 -30.35
CA ILE A 37 -4.92 -12.74 -30.09
C ILE A 37 -3.67 -12.94 -29.23
N PRO A 38 -2.48 -12.49 -29.67
CA PRO A 38 -1.21 -12.80 -29.01
C PRO A 38 -0.93 -11.94 -27.76
N HIS A 39 -1.90 -11.14 -27.30
CA HIS A 39 -1.76 -10.23 -26.18
C HIS A 39 -3.04 -10.16 -25.33
N SER A 40 -2.89 -9.72 -24.07
CA SER A 40 -4.00 -9.57 -23.13
C SER A 40 -4.97 -8.45 -23.53
N PHE A 41 -6.23 -8.61 -23.12
CA PHE A 41 -7.33 -7.63 -23.24
C PHE A 41 -7.49 -6.75 -22.00
N GLU A 42 -6.75 -7.04 -20.93
CA GLU A 42 -6.91 -6.36 -19.65
C GLU A 42 -6.55 -4.87 -19.79
N GLY A 43 -7.56 -4.01 -19.61
CA GLY A 43 -7.47 -2.55 -19.80
C GLY A 43 -7.38 -2.08 -21.26
N ARG A 44 -7.57 -2.95 -22.25
CA ARG A 44 -7.43 -2.64 -23.70
C ARG A 44 -8.68 -3.07 -24.48
N SER A 45 -9.83 -2.50 -24.12
CA SER A 45 -11.12 -2.81 -24.75
C SER A 45 -11.35 -2.08 -26.08
N ASP A 46 -10.61 -1.00 -26.36
CA ASP A 46 -10.65 -0.31 -27.66
C ASP A 46 -9.50 -0.77 -28.56
N CYS A 47 -9.78 -1.73 -29.45
CA CYS A 47 -8.79 -2.30 -30.36
C CYS A 47 -8.28 -1.27 -31.39
N ASN A 48 -9.15 -0.36 -31.84
CA ASN A 48 -8.82 0.61 -32.88
C ASN A 48 -7.84 1.67 -32.39
N ALA A 49 -7.79 1.93 -31.07
CA ALA A 49 -6.81 2.83 -30.46
C ALA A 49 -5.36 2.48 -30.81
N CYS A 50 -5.06 1.21 -31.06
CA CYS A 50 -3.72 0.75 -31.46
C CYS A 50 -3.67 0.24 -32.91
N HIS A 51 -4.65 -0.58 -33.32
CA HIS A 51 -4.58 -1.27 -34.61
C HIS A 51 -4.94 -0.37 -35.80
N ALA A 52 -5.63 0.75 -35.62
CA ALA A 52 -5.96 1.66 -36.74
C ALA A 52 -4.71 2.34 -37.32
N THR A 53 -3.76 2.69 -36.46
CA THR A 53 -2.52 3.39 -36.84
C THR A 53 -1.28 2.51 -36.81
N GLY A 54 -1.36 1.34 -36.18
CA GLY A 54 -0.19 0.51 -35.86
C GLY A 54 0.64 1.08 -34.72
N LEU A 55 -0.03 1.62 -33.69
CA LEU A 55 0.63 2.28 -32.56
C LEU A 55 1.38 1.25 -31.68
N GLY A 56 2.67 1.50 -31.44
CA GLY A 56 3.55 0.55 -30.74
C GLY A 56 3.89 -0.65 -31.62
N ASP A 57 3.92 -1.85 -31.04
CA ASP A 57 4.16 -3.12 -31.76
C ASP A 57 2.86 -3.75 -32.33
N ALA A 58 1.74 -3.01 -32.29
CA ALA A 58 0.45 -3.52 -32.77
C ALA A 58 0.43 -3.59 -34.30
N SER A 59 0.09 -4.76 -34.85
CA SER A 59 -0.11 -4.91 -36.30
C SER A 59 -1.26 -4.04 -36.77
N LYS A 60 -1.06 -3.27 -37.85
CA LYS A 60 -2.11 -2.42 -38.41
C LYS A 60 -3.26 -3.28 -38.95
N SER A 61 -4.50 -2.87 -38.67
CA SER A 61 -5.69 -3.51 -39.23
C SER A 61 -5.62 -3.55 -40.76
N PRO A 62 -5.96 -4.68 -41.40
CA PRO A 62 -6.05 -4.77 -42.85
C PRO A 62 -7.02 -3.73 -43.43
N ALA A 63 -6.78 -3.29 -44.67
CA ALA A 63 -7.57 -2.22 -45.29
C ALA A 63 -9.07 -2.59 -45.44
N ASP A 64 -9.40 -3.87 -45.61
CA ASP A 64 -10.77 -4.39 -45.68
C ASP A 64 -11.47 -4.50 -44.29
N HIS A 65 -10.82 -3.98 -43.24
CA HIS A 65 -11.36 -3.89 -41.88
C HIS A 65 -11.66 -2.45 -41.45
N GLU A 66 -11.57 -1.50 -42.38
CA GLU A 66 -11.95 -0.10 -42.14
C GLU A 66 -13.41 -0.01 -41.66
N GLY A 67 -13.64 0.77 -40.59
CA GLY A 67 -14.97 0.99 -40.02
C GLY A 67 -15.49 -0.09 -39.05
N ARG A 68 -14.73 -1.15 -38.76
CA ARG A 68 -15.14 -2.16 -37.76
C ARG A 68 -15.00 -1.65 -36.33
N THR A 69 -15.94 -2.01 -35.46
CA THR A 69 -15.89 -1.70 -34.02
C THR A 69 -15.12 -2.76 -33.24
N SER A 70 -14.63 -2.41 -32.05
CA SER A 70 -13.92 -3.34 -31.16
C SER A 70 -14.75 -4.56 -30.74
N GLU A 71 -16.09 -4.44 -30.74
CA GLU A 71 -17.03 -5.54 -30.51
C GLU A 71 -17.07 -6.51 -31.71
N MET A 72 -17.02 -6.00 -32.94
CA MET A 72 -16.96 -6.84 -34.14
C MET A 72 -15.64 -7.62 -34.23
N CYS A 73 -14.55 -7.07 -33.68
CA CYS A 73 -13.24 -7.72 -33.66
C CYS A 73 -13.23 -9.00 -32.80
N VAL A 74 -13.86 -8.97 -31.62
CA VAL A 74 -13.91 -10.13 -30.69
C VAL A 74 -14.85 -11.25 -31.18
N GLY A 75 -15.68 -11.00 -32.19
CA GLY A 75 -16.47 -12.03 -32.85
C GLY A 75 -15.66 -12.92 -33.81
N CYS A 76 -14.52 -12.44 -34.31
CA CYS A 76 -13.69 -13.15 -35.30
C CYS A 76 -12.29 -13.53 -34.77
N HIS A 77 -11.82 -12.86 -33.72
CA HIS A 77 -10.54 -13.15 -33.08
C HIS A 77 -10.76 -13.71 -31.67
N ALA A 78 -10.11 -14.83 -31.35
CA ALA A 78 -10.33 -15.54 -30.10
C ALA A 78 -9.51 -14.98 -28.93
N ARG A 79 -10.16 -14.80 -27.77
CA ARG A 79 -9.55 -14.39 -26.49
C ARG A 79 -8.59 -15.48 -26.01
N GLY A 80 -7.29 -15.32 -26.30
CA GLY A 80 -6.26 -16.21 -25.79
C GLY A 80 -6.01 -15.93 -24.31
N GLY A 81 -6.62 -16.71 -23.41
CA GLY A 81 -6.19 -16.76 -22.02
C GLY A 81 -7.29 -17.05 -21.01
N THR A 82 -7.73 -18.30 -20.88
CA THR A 82 -8.36 -18.81 -19.64
C THR A 82 -8.15 -20.32 -19.51
N THR A 83 -7.36 -20.70 -18.50
CA THR A 83 -7.57 -21.81 -17.54
C THR A 83 -8.40 -23.03 -17.97
N THR A 84 -7.77 -24.20 -18.01
CA THR A 84 -8.43 -25.52 -17.87
C THR A 84 -7.79 -26.26 -16.69
N PRO A 85 -8.56 -26.89 -15.78
CA PRO A 85 -7.98 -27.64 -14.66
C PRO A 85 -7.53 -29.01 -15.14
N LEU A 86 -6.25 -29.36 -14.93
CA LEU A 86 -5.71 -30.70 -15.19
C LEU A 86 -5.40 -31.41 -13.88
N THR A 87 -5.90 -32.63 -13.81
CA THR A 87 -5.71 -33.69 -12.81
C THR A 87 -4.22 -34.04 -12.61
N PRO A 88 -3.82 -34.65 -11.47
CA PRO A 88 -2.42 -34.82 -11.12
C PRO A 88 -1.83 -36.08 -11.78
N GLY A 89 -0.73 -35.91 -12.52
CA GLY A 89 0.00 -37.04 -13.11
C GLY A 89 1.38 -36.68 -13.69
N ALA A 90 2.42 -37.11 -12.97
CA ALA A 90 3.81 -37.39 -13.39
C ALA A 90 4.75 -36.25 -13.83
N PRO A 91 6.04 -36.29 -13.42
CA PRO A 91 7.04 -35.26 -13.71
C PRO A 91 7.63 -35.43 -15.11
N GLN A 92 7.64 -34.35 -15.91
CA GLN A 92 8.40 -34.32 -17.16
C GLN A 92 9.61 -33.39 -17.03
N THR A 93 10.78 -34.01 -17.06
CA THR A 93 12.08 -33.39 -17.32
C THR A 93 12.15 -32.97 -18.79
N GLY A 94 12.35 -31.69 -19.07
CA GLY A 94 12.52 -31.19 -20.44
C GLY A 94 13.11 -29.78 -20.43
N ALA A 95 14.21 -29.62 -21.16
CA ALA A 95 15.11 -28.46 -21.11
C ALA A 95 14.48 -27.13 -21.55
N THR A 96 14.88 -26.05 -20.86
CA THR A 96 14.56 -24.66 -21.16
C THR A 96 15.17 -24.21 -22.50
N PRO A 97 14.40 -23.62 -23.44
CA PRO A 97 14.98 -22.93 -24.59
C PRO A 97 15.60 -21.59 -24.16
N PRO A 98 16.68 -21.12 -24.82
CA PRO A 98 17.40 -19.92 -24.38
C PRO A 98 16.55 -18.65 -24.57
N ALA A 99 16.71 -17.73 -23.62
CA ALA A 99 16.05 -16.44 -23.57
C ALA A 99 16.35 -15.61 -24.83
N GLN A 100 15.29 -15.18 -25.52
CA GLN A 100 15.38 -14.14 -26.54
C GLN A 100 15.44 -12.78 -25.85
N THR A 101 16.56 -12.10 -26.00
CA THR A 101 16.80 -10.73 -25.54
C THR A 101 16.06 -9.74 -26.45
N GLY A 102 14.87 -9.30 -26.05
CA GLY A 102 14.25 -8.08 -26.55
C GLY A 102 14.73 -6.83 -25.77
N PRO A 103 14.59 -5.61 -26.33
CA PRO A 103 15.10 -4.39 -25.70
C PRO A 103 14.39 -4.13 -24.36
N THR A 104 15.20 -3.78 -23.35
CA THR A 104 14.77 -3.45 -21.99
C THR A 104 13.71 -2.35 -22.00
N ALA A 105 12.50 -2.70 -21.55
CA ALA A 105 11.44 -1.72 -21.31
C ALA A 105 11.92 -0.68 -20.29
N ILE A 106 11.96 0.59 -20.68
CA ILE A 106 12.24 1.70 -19.77
C ILE A 106 11.08 1.76 -18.77
N ALA A 107 11.36 1.51 -17.49
CA ALA A 107 10.36 1.58 -16.44
C ALA A 107 9.89 3.03 -16.26
N VAL A 108 8.60 3.29 -16.54
CA VAL A 108 7.99 4.60 -16.28
C VAL A 108 7.88 4.81 -14.76
N PRO A 109 8.42 5.91 -14.20
CA PRO A 109 8.36 6.18 -12.76
C PRO A 109 6.94 6.29 -12.22
N ARG A 110 6.68 5.78 -11.02
CA ARG A 110 5.37 5.88 -10.34
C ARG A 110 5.24 7.18 -9.56
N ILE A 111 4.01 7.68 -9.41
CA ILE A 111 3.72 8.84 -8.57
C ILE A 111 3.68 8.38 -7.10
N LEU A 112 4.61 8.90 -6.29
CA LEU A 112 4.83 8.48 -4.90
C LEU A 112 4.01 9.27 -3.87
N HIS A 113 3.10 10.13 -4.32
CA HIS A 113 2.26 10.98 -3.48
C HIS A 113 0.79 10.94 -3.91
N PRO A 114 -0.17 11.27 -3.02
CA PRO A 114 -1.58 11.39 -3.38
C PRO A 114 -1.82 12.56 -4.33
N LEU A 115 -2.86 12.44 -5.17
CA LEU A 115 -3.26 13.49 -6.11
C LEU A 115 -4.44 14.34 -5.61
N GLN A 116 -5.05 14.01 -4.48
CA GLN A 116 -6.21 14.75 -3.95
C GLN A 116 -5.85 16.24 -3.78
N GLY A 117 -6.46 17.12 -4.58
CA GLY A 117 -6.18 18.55 -4.57
C GLY A 117 -4.84 18.97 -5.19
N ARG A 118 -4.12 18.04 -5.84
CA ARG A 118 -2.85 18.26 -6.56
C ARG A 118 -2.93 17.74 -8.00
N ASP A 119 -4.07 18.00 -8.61
CA ASP A 119 -4.43 17.44 -9.91
C ASP A 119 -3.69 18.11 -11.08
N ASP A 120 -3.20 19.34 -10.86
CA ASP A 120 -2.34 20.08 -11.78
C ASP A 120 -0.87 19.75 -11.53
N CYS A 121 -0.36 18.72 -12.21
CA CYS A 121 1.01 18.24 -12.06
C CYS A 121 2.03 19.30 -12.50
N LEU A 122 1.69 20.11 -13.51
CA LEU A 122 2.56 21.15 -14.06
C LEU A 122 2.82 22.29 -13.08
N ALA A 123 1.92 22.51 -12.11
CA ALA A 123 2.10 23.52 -11.07
C ALA A 123 3.37 23.31 -10.23
N CYS A 124 3.81 22.05 -10.07
CA CYS A 124 5.03 21.72 -9.35
C CYS A 124 6.12 21.13 -10.27
N HIS A 125 5.78 20.14 -11.09
CA HIS A 125 6.75 19.41 -11.91
C HIS A 125 7.13 20.15 -13.21
N GLY A 126 6.39 21.18 -13.61
CA GLY A 126 6.71 21.97 -14.80
C GLY A 126 8.00 22.76 -14.66
N THR A 127 8.29 23.25 -13.45
CA THR A 127 9.48 24.05 -13.12
C THR A 127 10.36 23.41 -12.04
N GLY A 128 9.91 22.33 -11.40
CA GLY A 128 10.59 21.73 -10.24
C GLY A 128 10.41 22.55 -8.96
N LEU A 129 9.25 23.19 -8.79
CA LEU A 129 8.94 24.02 -7.62
C LEU A 129 9.06 23.19 -6.33
N SER A 130 9.52 23.80 -5.23
CA SER A 130 9.56 23.17 -3.90
C SER A 130 10.31 21.83 -3.85
N ASN A 131 11.47 21.74 -4.52
CA ASN A 131 12.30 20.52 -4.59
C ASN A 131 11.60 19.30 -5.23
N THR A 132 10.56 19.53 -6.03
CA THR A 132 9.96 18.45 -6.84
C THR A 132 10.81 18.17 -8.08
N SER A 133 10.89 16.90 -8.49
CA SER A 133 11.61 16.53 -9.71
C SER A 133 10.96 17.19 -10.92
N ALA A 134 11.71 18.04 -11.63
CA ALA A 134 11.25 18.61 -12.88
C ALA A 134 11.00 17.52 -13.93
N MET A 135 10.00 17.71 -14.78
CA MET A 135 9.74 16.78 -15.87
C MET A 135 10.92 16.72 -16.85
N PRO A 136 11.23 15.54 -17.42
CA PRO A 136 12.27 15.44 -18.43
C PRO A 136 11.97 16.32 -19.65
N ALA A 137 13.02 16.82 -20.32
CA ALA A 137 12.87 17.64 -21.54
C ALA A 137 12.06 16.93 -22.65
N SER A 138 12.07 15.59 -22.69
CA SER A 138 11.25 14.78 -23.62
C SER A 138 9.74 14.80 -23.33
N HIS A 139 9.32 15.46 -22.26
CA HIS A 139 7.93 15.58 -21.82
C HIS A 139 7.38 17.00 -21.96
N VAL A 140 8.15 17.93 -22.56
CA VAL A 140 7.70 19.27 -22.90
C VAL A 140 6.46 19.19 -23.80
N GLY A 141 5.42 19.94 -23.45
CA GLY A 141 4.14 19.99 -24.18
C GLY A 141 3.11 18.92 -23.77
N ARG A 142 3.42 18.04 -22.82
CA ARG A 142 2.45 17.07 -22.30
C ARG A 142 1.54 17.71 -21.24
N GLY A 143 0.24 17.47 -21.34
CA GLY A 143 -0.74 17.92 -20.35
C GLY A 143 -0.93 16.94 -19.20
N ASN A 144 -1.59 17.39 -18.13
CA ASN A 144 -1.87 16.58 -16.92
C ASN A 144 -2.58 15.24 -17.22
N SER A 145 -3.45 15.21 -18.23
CA SER A 145 -4.13 13.99 -18.69
C SER A 145 -3.16 12.96 -19.28
N THR A 146 -2.16 13.41 -20.05
CA THR A 146 -1.10 12.56 -20.61
C THR A 146 -0.19 12.01 -19.51
N CYS A 147 0.11 12.83 -18.49
CA CYS A 147 0.90 12.37 -17.34
C CYS A 147 0.23 11.21 -16.63
N ARG A 148 -1.09 11.29 -16.38
CA ARG A 148 -1.88 10.24 -15.72
C ARG A 148 -2.00 8.95 -16.54
N ALA A 149 -1.86 9.04 -17.86
CA ALA A 149 -1.91 7.87 -18.73
C ALA A 149 -0.65 7.00 -18.65
N CYS A 150 0.51 7.60 -18.31
CA CYS A 150 1.79 6.87 -18.25
C CYS A 150 2.32 6.73 -16.81
N HIS A 151 2.22 7.79 -16.00
CA HIS A 151 2.62 7.76 -14.60
C HIS A 151 1.44 7.26 -13.76
N LEU A 152 1.50 5.96 -13.46
CA LEU A 152 0.56 5.36 -12.53
C LEU A 152 0.81 5.98 -11.14
N SER A 153 -0.23 6.55 -10.55
CA SER A 153 -0.28 6.68 -9.09
C SER A 153 -0.09 5.31 -8.47
N ALA A 154 0.35 5.23 -7.21
CA ALA A 154 0.32 3.98 -6.44
C ALA A 154 -1.12 3.47 -6.16
N ARG A 155 -1.99 3.44 -7.20
CA ARG A 155 -3.38 2.99 -7.23
C ARG A 155 -3.44 1.68 -8.03
N GLY A 156 -4.28 0.75 -7.58
CA GLY A 156 -4.67 -0.42 -8.37
C GLY A 156 -5.71 -0.06 -9.45
N PRO A 157 -6.18 -1.04 -10.24
CA PRO A 157 -6.93 -0.83 -11.49
C PRO A 157 -8.36 -0.27 -11.37
N GLU A 158 -8.90 0.01 -10.19
CA GLU A 158 -10.34 0.32 -10.05
C GLU A 158 -10.64 1.65 -9.34
N GLY A 159 -9.69 2.59 -9.33
CA GLY A 159 -9.93 3.90 -8.68
C GLY A 159 -10.19 3.82 -7.16
N GLU A 160 -10.04 2.64 -6.57
CA GLU A 160 -10.15 2.42 -5.14
C GLU A 160 -8.85 2.82 -4.44
N LEU A 161 -8.99 3.39 -3.23
CA LEU A 161 -7.95 3.97 -2.40
C LEU A 161 -6.70 3.07 -2.30
N ALA A 162 -5.52 3.68 -2.20
CA ALA A 162 -4.22 3.04 -2.04
C ALA A 162 -4.22 1.97 -0.93
N ARG A 163 -4.38 0.68 -1.30
CA ARG A 163 -4.87 -0.39 -0.40
C ARG A 163 -6.21 0.03 0.24
N PRO A 164 -7.27 -0.81 0.22
CA PRO A 164 -8.47 -0.46 0.96
C PRO A 164 -8.07 -0.16 2.41
N LEU A 165 -8.43 1.03 2.89
CA LEU A 165 -8.18 1.40 4.28
C LEU A 165 -8.72 0.25 5.13
N PRO A 166 -7.97 -0.20 6.16
CA PRO A 166 -8.48 -1.23 7.04
C PRO A 166 -9.90 -0.87 7.50
N THR A 167 -10.78 -1.86 7.46
CA THR A 167 -12.17 -1.64 7.87
C THR A 167 -12.22 -1.78 9.40
N PRO A 168 -12.88 -0.85 10.12
CA PRO A 168 -13.16 -1.01 11.53
C PRO A 168 -13.77 -2.37 11.78
N ILE A 169 -13.44 -2.95 12.92
CA ILE A 169 -14.02 -4.21 13.33
C ILE A 169 -15.53 -4.01 13.42
N SER A 170 -16.29 -4.97 12.90
CA SER A 170 -17.74 -4.96 13.04
C SER A 170 -18.09 -5.33 14.48
N HIS A 171 -18.83 -4.48 15.17
CA HIS A 171 -19.35 -4.75 16.50
C HIS A 171 -20.74 -4.13 16.68
N ALA A 172 -21.49 -4.65 17.66
CA ALA A 172 -22.69 -3.96 18.10
C ALA A 172 -22.28 -2.66 18.81
N LYS A 173 -22.99 -1.56 18.54
CA LYS A 173 -22.74 -0.30 19.24
C LYS A 173 -23.45 -0.34 20.60
N ALA A 174 -22.69 -0.27 21.68
CA ALA A 174 -23.27 0.02 23.00
C ALA A 174 -23.72 1.48 23.09
N VAL A 175 -24.78 1.72 23.85
CA VAL A 175 -25.11 3.04 24.39
C VAL A 175 -24.16 3.33 25.56
N PRO A 176 -23.77 4.59 25.83
CA PRO A 176 -22.99 4.93 27.02
C PRO A 176 -23.59 4.31 28.30
N ASN A 177 -22.74 3.75 29.16
CA ASN A 177 -23.09 3.04 30.41
C ASN A 177 -23.75 1.65 30.27
N GLN A 178 -23.72 1.03 29.08
CA GLN A 178 -24.16 -0.36 28.87
C GLN A 178 -23.06 -1.27 28.32
N ASP A 179 -21.78 -0.97 28.58
CA ASP A 179 -20.68 -1.82 28.14
C ASP A 179 -20.45 -3.00 29.12
N SER A 180 -20.96 -4.17 28.76
CA SER A 180 -20.78 -5.40 29.56
C SER A 180 -19.32 -5.86 29.65
N CYS A 181 -18.45 -5.44 28.71
CA CYS A 181 -17.05 -5.80 28.71
C CYS A 181 -16.37 -5.22 29.95
N VAL A 182 -16.58 -3.92 30.20
CA VAL A 182 -16.04 -3.21 31.38
C VAL A 182 -16.62 -3.80 32.66
N ASN A 183 -17.94 -4.04 32.70
CA ASN A 183 -18.62 -4.56 33.89
C ASN A 183 -18.11 -5.94 34.33
N CYS A 184 -17.73 -6.80 33.39
CA CYS A 184 -17.19 -8.12 33.70
C CYS A 184 -15.67 -8.13 33.87
N HIS A 185 -14.94 -7.25 33.16
CA HIS A 185 -13.48 -7.22 33.22
C HIS A 185 -12.93 -6.34 34.36
N ASN A 186 -13.77 -5.60 35.10
CA ASN A 186 -13.35 -4.76 36.23
C ASN A 186 -13.23 -5.48 37.59
N THR A 187 -13.54 -6.78 37.67
CA THR A 187 -13.70 -7.47 38.97
C THR A 187 -12.44 -8.19 39.47
N SER A 188 -11.53 -8.64 38.59
CA SER A 188 -10.20 -9.21 38.91
C SER A 188 -9.54 -9.88 37.69
N GLY A 189 -8.21 -10.03 37.72
CA GLY A 189 -7.42 -10.74 36.70
C GLY A 189 -6.68 -9.80 35.71
N ASP A 190 -6.02 -10.36 34.71
CA ASP A 190 -5.19 -9.59 33.75
C ASP A 190 -5.97 -8.50 33.01
N GLN A 191 -7.29 -8.63 32.89
CA GLN A 191 -8.15 -7.66 32.19
C GLN A 191 -8.58 -6.48 33.06
N ASP A 192 -8.51 -6.60 34.39
CA ASP A 192 -8.86 -5.52 35.31
C ASP A 192 -7.87 -4.34 35.21
N ALA A 193 -6.57 -4.65 35.05
CA ALA A 193 -5.58 -3.64 34.70
C ALA A 193 -5.90 -2.95 33.36
N SER A 194 -6.29 -3.73 32.35
CA SER A 194 -6.65 -3.19 31.03
C SER A 194 -7.85 -2.24 31.10
N VAL A 195 -8.86 -2.56 31.91
CA VAL A 195 -10.01 -1.68 32.12
C VAL A 195 -9.61 -0.38 32.82
N ARG A 196 -8.78 -0.44 33.87
CA ARG A 196 -8.29 0.77 34.55
C ARG A 196 -7.47 1.66 33.63
N GLU A 197 -6.54 1.09 32.89
CA GLU A 197 -5.72 1.81 31.90
C GLU A 197 -6.60 2.47 30.83
N TRP A 198 -7.56 1.71 30.28
CA TRP A 198 -8.48 2.23 29.28
C TRP A 198 -9.32 3.39 29.81
N ASN A 199 -9.84 3.31 31.04
CA ASN A 199 -10.63 4.40 31.64
C ASN A 199 -9.89 5.75 31.69
N GLU A 200 -8.55 5.73 31.80
CA GLU A 200 -7.72 6.93 31.82
C GLU A 200 -7.30 7.41 30.42
N SER A 201 -7.58 6.63 29.39
CA SER A 201 -7.11 6.89 28.03
C SER A 201 -7.89 8.00 27.33
N ILE A 202 -7.26 8.61 26.34
CA ILE A 202 -7.92 9.53 25.42
C ILE A 202 -9.02 8.81 24.62
N HIS A 203 -8.89 7.50 24.39
CA HIS A 203 -9.89 6.71 23.70
C HIS A 203 -11.19 6.59 24.49
N ALA A 204 -11.13 6.27 25.79
CA ALA A 204 -12.31 6.27 26.66
C ALA A 204 -12.96 7.66 26.73
N GLN A 205 -12.14 8.72 26.88
CA GLN A 205 -12.63 10.11 26.88
C GLN A 205 -13.33 10.52 25.58
N ARG A 206 -13.02 9.86 24.46
CA ARG A 206 -13.62 10.10 23.14
C ARG A 206 -14.68 9.06 22.76
N GLY A 207 -15.07 8.18 23.70
CA GLY A 207 -16.14 7.19 23.51
C GLY A 207 -15.75 5.97 22.67
N VAL A 208 -14.45 5.68 22.51
CA VAL A 208 -13.98 4.44 21.88
C VAL A 208 -14.01 3.33 22.94
N THR A 209 -14.83 2.31 22.69
CA THR A 209 -15.13 1.18 23.59
C THR A 209 -14.20 -0.01 23.36
N CYS A 210 -14.31 -1.03 24.21
CA CYS A 210 -13.57 -2.28 24.04
C CYS A 210 -13.90 -2.95 22.69
N ALA A 211 -15.16 -2.88 22.28
CA ALA A 211 -15.65 -3.56 21.08
C ALA A 211 -15.15 -2.91 19.77
N ASP A 212 -14.82 -1.61 19.78
CA ASP A 212 -14.22 -0.92 18.63
C ASP A 212 -12.85 -1.49 18.24
N CYS A 213 -12.12 -2.07 19.21
CA CYS A 213 -10.80 -2.68 19.02
C CYS A 213 -10.81 -4.22 19.04
N HIS A 214 -11.69 -4.83 19.83
CA HIS A 214 -11.71 -6.28 20.06
C HIS A 214 -12.92 -6.99 19.43
N GLY A 215 -13.90 -6.25 18.90
CA GLY A 215 -15.17 -6.79 18.43
C GLY A 215 -16.07 -7.25 19.58
N GLY A 216 -17.09 -8.04 19.25
CA GLY A 216 -18.08 -8.55 20.19
C GLY A 216 -19.36 -7.72 20.25
N ASP A 217 -20.21 -8.08 21.19
CA ASP A 217 -21.46 -7.40 21.50
C ASP A 217 -21.46 -6.96 22.97
N PRO A 218 -21.13 -5.69 23.25
CA PRO A 218 -21.08 -5.13 24.60
C PRO A 218 -22.46 -5.06 25.27
N THR A 219 -23.57 -5.31 24.56
CA THR A 219 -24.91 -5.31 25.17
C THR A 219 -25.26 -6.64 25.86
N GLN A 220 -24.47 -7.69 25.65
CA GLN A 220 -24.74 -9.02 26.17
C GLN A 220 -24.11 -9.23 27.54
N ALA A 221 -24.91 -9.65 28.52
CA ALA A 221 -24.43 -9.93 29.88
C ALA A 221 -23.67 -11.27 30.00
N LYS A 222 -23.89 -12.21 29.08
CA LYS A 222 -23.22 -13.52 29.08
C LYS A 222 -21.99 -13.48 28.18
N LYS A 223 -20.86 -13.97 28.69
CA LYS A 223 -19.56 -14.01 28.00
C LYS A 223 -19.65 -14.61 26.59
N GLU A 224 -20.36 -15.72 26.45
CA GLU A 224 -20.48 -16.48 25.21
C GLU A 224 -21.27 -15.69 24.16
N ALA A 225 -22.35 -15.02 24.59
CA ALA A 225 -23.13 -14.14 23.73
C ALA A 225 -22.35 -12.87 23.35
N ALA A 226 -21.65 -12.26 24.30
CA ALA A 226 -20.83 -11.08 24.06
C ALA A 226 -19.69 -11.35 23.05
N LYS A 227 -19.15 -12.58 23.02
CA LYS A 227 -18.07 -12.96 22.10
C LYS A 227 -18.54 -13.51 20.76
N ALA A 228 -19.83 -13.79 20.59
CA ALA A 228 -20.35 -14.40 19.37
C ALA A 228 -20.25 -13.46 18.14
N SER A 229 -20.21 -12.15 18.36
CA SER A 229 -20.28 -11.13 17.32
C SER A 229 -18.90 -10.60 16.91
N GLY A 230 -18.11 -11.39 16.18
CA GLY A 230 -16.86 -10.91 15.57
C GLY A 230 -15.75 -10.57 16.57
N TYR A 231 -15.78 -11.13 17.78
CA TYR A 231 -14.75 -10.91 18.79
C TYR A 231 -13.42 -11.55 18.39
N ILE A 232 -12.35 -10.76 18.37
CA ILE A 232 -11.02 -11.20 17.94
C ILE A 232 -10.07 -11.52 19.09
N GLY A 233 -10.46 -11.26 20.34
CA GLY A 233 -9.58 -11.41 21.50
C GLY A 233 -8.40 -10.44 21.44
N LYS A 234 -7.22 -10.86 21.93
CA LYS A 234 -5.99 -10.05 21.85
C LYS A 234 -5.53 -9.96 20.38
N PRO A 235 -5.44 -8.75 19.79
CA PRO A 235 -4.96 -8.59 18.42
C PRO A 235 -3.56 -9.19 18.25
N LYS A 236 -3.32 -9.82 17.10
CA LYS A 236 -1.98 -10.29 16.76
C LYS A 236 -1.09 -9.09 16.45
N ILE A 237 0.18 -9.16 16.80
CA ILE A 237 1.14 -8.04 16.65
C ILE A 237 1.15 -7.49 15.21
N GLN A 238 1.14 -8.38 14.23
CA GLN A 238 1.09 -8.05 12.80
C GLN A 238 -0.17 -7.30 12.36
N ASP A 239 -1.29 -7.46 13.08
CA ASP A 239 -2.58 -6.87 12.74
C ASP A 239 -2.81 -5.52 13.45
N ILE A 240 -2.05 -5.22 14.52
CA ILE A 240 -2.17 -3.98 15.31
C ILE A 240 -2.10 -2.73 14.43
N PRO A 241 -1.13 -2.56 13.52
CA PRO A 241 -1.05 -1.34 12.72
C PRO A 241 -2.28 -1.13 11.82
N ALA A 242 -2.82 -2.21 11.25
CA ALA A 242 -4.04 -2.16 10.45
C ALA A 242 -5.27 -1.83 11.32
N LEU A 243 -5.34 -2.39 12.52
CA LEU A 243 -6.39 -2.08 13.49
C LEU A 243 -6.42 -0.58 13.82
N CYS A 244 -5.29 0.01 14.18
CA CYS A 244 -5.21 1.45 14.46
C CYS A 244 -5.55 2.29 13.22
N ALA A 245 -5.03 1.91 12.04
CA ALA A 245 -5.29 2.59 10.78
C ALA A 245 -6.78 2.54 10.36
N SER A 246 -7.56 1.57 10.87
CA SER A 246 -8.99 1.50 10.57
C SER A 246 -9.77 2.74 10.99
N CYS A 247 -9.26 3.49 11.97
CA CYS A 247 -9.77 4.80 12.37
C CYS A 247 -8.77 5.92 12.03
N HIS A 248 -7.49 5.75 12.39
CA HIS A 248 -6.48 6.80 12.29
C HIS A 248 -5.97 7.09 10.88
N ALA A 249 -6.36 6.31 9.87
CA ALA A 249 -6.09 6.63 8.46
C ALA A 249 -7.31 7.21 7.72
N ARG A 250 -8.42 7.48 8.44
CA ARG A 250 -9.68 8.00 7.87
C ARG A 250 -9.86 9.48 8.17
N VAL A 251 -9.86 10.29 7.12
CA VAL A 251 -9.99 11.75 7.25
C VAL A 251 -11.35 12.12 7.84
N GLU A 252 -12.41 11.42 7.45
CA GLU A 252 -13.77 11.70 7.89
C GLU A 252 -13.94 11.53 9.40
N LEU A 253 -13.19 10.60 10.00
CA LEU A 253 -13.19 10.34 11.44
C LEU A 253 -12.23 11.26 12.19
N MET A 254 -11.02 11.47 11.65
CA MET A 254 -9.93 12.13 12.36
C MET A 254 -9.93 13.66 12.23
N ARG A 255 -10.55 14.23 11.19
CA ARG A 255 -10.56 15.69 10.94
C ARG A 255 -11.08 16.51 12.12
N GLN A 256 -12.04 15.98 12.86
CA GLN A 256 -12.65 16.69 14.00
C GLN A 256 -11.71 16.80 15.22
N TYR A 257 -10.64 16.00 15.22
CA TYR A 257 -9.62 15.97 16.26
C TYR A 257 -8.30 16.58 15.79
N ASP A 258 -8.26 17.13 14.56
CA ASP A 258 -7.04 17.66 13.92
C ASP A 258 -5.87 16.66 13.91
N LEU A 259 -6.19 15.38 13.71
CA LEU A 259 -5.19 14.31 13.69
C LEU A 259 -4.77 13.97 12.25
N PRO A 260 -3.46 13.83 11.98
CA PRO A 260 -2.96 13.46 10.66
C PRO A 260 -3.29 12.00 10.33
N THR A 261 -3.62 11.72 9.06
CA THR A 261 -4.10 10.39 8.61
C THR A 261 -3.11 9.61 7.76
N ASP A 262 -1.93 10.16 7.50
CA ASP A 262 -0.86 9.53 6.72
C ASP A 262 0.09 8.68 7.56
N GLN A 263 -0.14 8.58 8.88
CA GLN A 263 0.76 7.88 9.80
C GLN A 263 0.87 6.37 9.50
N TRP A 264 -0.22 5.75 9.03
CA TRP A 264 -0.20 4.35 8.57
C TRP A 264 0.75 4.15 7.38
N ALA A 265 0.66 5.03 6.38
CA ALA A 265 1.51 4.97 5.20
C ALA A 265 2.99 5.19 5.57
N LYS A 266 3.27 6.12 6.51
CA LYS A 266 4.61 6.33 7.07
C LYS A 266 5.13 5.08 7.79
N TYR A 267 4.30 4.46 8.63
CA TYR A 267 4.69 3.24 9.37
C TYR A 267 5.05 2.10 8.44
N GLN A 268 4.28 1.88 7.37
CA GLN A 268 4.58 0.85 6.36
C GLN A 268 5.95 1.03 5.68
N GLN A 269 6.48 2.26 5.66
CA GLN A 269 7.77 2.60 5.09
C GLN A 269 8.90 2.68 6.14
N SER A 270 8.55 2.68 7.43
CA SER A 270 9.52 2.66 8.53
C SER A 270 10.27 1.32 8.60
N ILE A 271 11.46 1.32 9.21
CA ILE A 271 12.21 0.06 9.39
C ILE A 271 11.44 -0.93 10.28
N HIS A 272 10.69 -0.43 11.27
CA HIS A 272 9.84 -1.26 12.12
C HIS A 272 8.72 -1.94 11.33
N GLY A 273 8.01 -1.19 10.47
CA GLY A 273 6.94 -1.72 9.63
C GLY A 273 7.45 -2.69 8.56
N LEU A 274 8.62 -2.40 7.96
CA LEU A 274 9.27 -3.31 7.02
C LEU A 274 9.65 -4.65 7.68
N LYS A 275 10.24 -4.60 8.88
CA LYS A 275 10.60 -5.81 9.64
C LYS A 275 9.37 -6.59 10.11
N LEU A 276 8.29 -5.89 10.48
CA LEU A 276 7.02 -6.54 10.79
C LEU A 276 6.46 -7.29 9.57
N ALA A 277 6.54 -6.69 8.38
CA ALA A 277 6.12 -7.32 7.13
C ALA A 277 7.00 -8.53 6.74
N GLU A 278 8.25 -8.57 7.18
CA GLU A 278 9.14 -9.76 7.10
C GLU A 278 8.79 -10.85 8.14
N GLY A 279 7.78 -10.63 9.00
CA GLY A 279 7.35 -11.56 10.03
C GLY A 279 8.09 -11.45 11.36
N LYS A 280 8.87 -10.37 11.58
CA LYS A 280 9.48 -10.09 12.89
C LYS A 280 8.44 -9.50 13.83
N LEU A 281 8.15 -10.20 14.92
CA LEU A 281 7.10 -9.81 15.87
C LEU A 281 7.63 -9.02 17.08
N ASP A 282 8.95 -8.97 17.23
CA ASP A 282 9.71 -8.28 18.26
C ASP A 282 10.09 -6.85 17.85
N VAL A 283 9.24 -6.20 17.04
CA VAL A 283 9.43 -4.83 16.52
C VAL A 283 8.33 -3.91 17.00
N ALA A 284 8.60 -2.60 17.01
CA ALA A 284 7.63 -1.62 17.45
C ALA A 284 6.40 -1.57 16.53
N THR A 285 5.22 -1.54 17.15
CA THR A 285 3.93 -1.23 16.51
C THR A 285 3.34 0.01 17.18
N CYS A 286 2.20 0.50 16.67
CA CYS A 286 1.47 1.61 17.27
C CYS A 286 1.28 1.44 18.79
N TRP A 287 0.99 0.21 19.23
CA TRP A 287 0.79 -0.15 20.64
C TRP A 287 2.02 0.12 21.52
N VAL A 288 3.23 -0.18 21.02
CA VAL A 288 4.46 -0.09 21.80
C VAL A 288 4.79 1.37 22.14
N CYS A 289 4.53 2.28 21.21
CA CYS A 289 4.78 3.71 21.40
C CYS A 289 3.63 4.40 22.13
N HIS A 290 2.37 4.08 21.79
CA HIS A 290 1.19 4.80 22.29
C HIS A 290 0.48 4.14 23.49
N GLU A 291 0.98 3.01 24.02
CA GLU A 291 0.40 2.30 25.17
C GLU A 291 -1.10 1.96 24.97
N GLY A 292 -1.43 1.04 24.06
CA GLY A 292 -2.78 1.00 23.46
C GLY A 292 -4.02 1.00 24.38
N HIS A 293 -4.00 0.42 25.59
CA HIS A 293 -5.08 0.65 26.57
C HIS A 293 -4.93 1.98 27.30
N ALA A 294 -3.72 2.32 27.74
CA ALA A 294 -3.42 3.56 28.46
C ALA A 294 -3.14 4.78 27.55
N THR A 295 -3.57 4.76 26.28
CA THR A 295 -3.15 5.77 25.29
C THR A 295 -3.55 7.17 25.72
N LYS A 296 -2.57 8.08 25.80
CA LYS A 296 -2.75 9.49 26.14
C LYS A 296 -2.56 10.39 24.91
N ALA A 297 -3.06 11.62 25.00
CA ALA A 297 -2.78 12.65 24.00
C ALA A 297 -1.28 12.95 23.94
N VAL A 298 -0.76 13.27 22.74
CA VAL A 298 0.69 13.41 22.50
C VAL A 298 1.33 14.61 23.20
N ASP A 299 0.51 15.60 23.56
CA ASP A 299 0.88 16.80 24.31
C ASP A 299 0.76 16.61 25.84
N ASN A 300 0.27 15.46 26.30
CA ASN A 300 0.21 15.13 27.71
C ASN A 300 1.62 14.74 28.20
N PRO A 301 2.18 15.40 29.23
CA PRO A 301 3.52 15.08 29.75
C PRO A 301 3.69 13.65 30.26
N ALA A 302 2.59 12.97 30.63
CA ALA A 302 2.60 11.57 31.05
C ALA A 302 2.56 10.58 29.86
N ALA A 303 2.36 11.03 28.62
CA ALA A 303 2.38 10.15 27.46
C ALA A 303 3.81 9.72 27.13
N ARG A 304 4.01 8.43 26.81
CA ARG A 304 5.33 7.93 26.36
C ARG A 304 5.90 8.66 25.14
N VAL A 305 5.03 9.17 24.28
CA VAL A 305 5.40 9.90 23.06
C VAL A 305 5.57 11.41 23.27
N TYR A 306 5.40 11.90 24.49
CA TYR A 306 5.71 13.28 24.82
C TYR A 306 7.22 13.54 24.65
N PRO A 307 7.67 14.70 24.12
CA PRO A 307 9.07 14.90 23.72
C PRO A 307 10.12 14.53 24.77
N LEU A 308 9.89 14.83 26.05
CA LEU A 308 10.82 14.48 27.15
C LEU A 308 10.94 12.96 27.38
N ASN A 309 9.90 12.20 27.03
CA ASN A 309 9.82 10.76 27.27
C ASN A 309 10.31 9.94 26.07
N VAL A 310 10.35 10.55 24.87
CA VAL A 310 10.76 9.88 23.62
C VAL A 310 12.14 9.22 23.71
N PRO A 311 13.20 9.86 24.27
CA PRO A 311 14.50 9.22 24.39
C PRO A 311 14.45 7.91 25.20
N ALA A 312 13.78 7.92 26.35
CA ALA A 312 13.61 6.74 27.19
C ALA A 312 12.72 5.68 26.51
N LEU A 313 11.67 6.09 25.79
CA LEU A 313 10.84 5.18 24.99
C LEU A 313 11.68 4.43 23.94
N CYS A 314 12.52 5.14 23.20
CA CYS A 314 13.40 4.51 22.19
C CYS A 314 14.40 3.56 22.86
N ALA A 315 15.01 3.99 23.96
CA ALA A 315 15.99 3.20 24.72
C ALA A 315 15.40 1.90 25.27
N SER A 316 14.10 1.85 25.58
CA SER A 316 13.44 0.63 26.10
C SER A 316 13.61 -0.60 25.19
N CYS A 317 13.83 -0.40 23.89
CA CYS A 317 14.20 -1.46 22.95
C CYS A 317 15.63 -1.28 22.41
N HIS A 318 16.02 -0.06 22.05
CA HIS A 318 17.31 0.20 21.40
C HIS A 318 18.52 0.15 22.34
N ALA A 319 18.33 0.23 23.66
CA ALA A 319 19.40 -0.01 24.64
C ALA A 319 19.47 -1.49 25.08
N ASN A 320 18.54 -2.34 24.63
CA ASN A 320 18.50 -3.75 24.97
C ASN A 320 19.40 -4.57 24.01
N ALA A 321 20.56 -5.00 24.51
CA ALA A 321 21.56 -5.74 23.74
C ALA A 321 21.02 -7.06 23.18
N ASP A 322 20.22 -7.80 23.96
CA ASP A 322 19.68 -9.09 23.53
C ASP A 322 18.66 -8.91 22.40
N LEU A 323 17.80 -7.90 22.52
CA LEU A 323 16.80 -7.57 21.50
C LEU A 323 17.47 -7.03 20.22
N MET A 324 18.51 -6.20 20.33
CA MET A 324 19.15 -5.55 19.17
C MET A 324 20.21 -6.39 18.48
N LYS A 325 20.77 -7.41 19.14
CA LYS A 325 21.81 -8.29 18.59
C LYS A 325 21.44 -8.94 17.25
N PRO A 326 20.23 -9.51 17.05
CA PRO A 326 19.83 -10.07 15.76
C PRO A 326 19.77 -9.02 14.63
N TYR A 327 19.47 -7.77 14.99
CA TYR A 327 19.37 -6.64 14.06
C TYR A 327 20.70 -5.94 13.81
N LYS A 328 21.75 -6.28 14.57
CA LYS A 328 23.07 -5.64 14.52
C LYS A 328 22.99 -4.12 14.73
N VAL A 329 22.05 -3.70 15.57
CA VAL A 329 21.88 -2.30 15.95
C VAL A 329 22.71 -2.08 17.22
N PRO A 330 23.58 -1.05 17.25
CA PRO A 330 24.27 -0.66 18.49
C PRO A 330 23.28 -0.30 19.61
N THR A 331 23.73 -0.26 20.86
CA THR A 331 22.84 -0.02 22.01
C THR A 331 23.23 1.12 22.95
N ASN A 332 24.30 1.86 22.65
CA ASN A 332 24.78 2.97 23.46
C ASN A 332 24.27 4.34 22.98
N GLN A 333 23.29 4.39 22.08
CA GLN A 333 22.84 5.63 21.42
C GLN A 333 22.15 6.56 22.40
N PHE A 334 21.41 6.00 23.36
CA PHE A 334 20.77 6.77 24.40
C PHE A 334 21.80 7.47 25.29
N ASP A 335 22.85 6.75 25.71
CA ASP A 335 23.90 7.31 26.56
C ASP A 335 24.64 8.45 25.87
N LEU A 336 25.03 8.23 24.60
CA LEU A 336 25.65 9.27 23.77
C LEU A 336 24.73 10.49 23.59
N TYR A 337 23.43 10.24 23.35
CA TYR A 337 22.45 11.30 23.22
C TYR A 337 22.28 12.08 24.53
N ALA A 338 22.19 11.41 25.67
CA ALA A 338 21.98 12.06 26.96
C ALA A 338 23.12 13.03 27.31
N GLU A 339 24.36 12.70 26.92
CA GLU A 339 25.55 13.54 27.13
C GLU A 339 25.73 14.64 26.07
N SER A 340 24.95 14.60 24.98
CA SER A 340 25.03 15.55 23.87
C SER A 340 24.42 16.91 24.21
N VAL A 341 24.71 17.96 23.41
CA VAL A 341 24.10 19.28 23.68
C VAL A 341 22.59 19.27 23.50
N HIS A 342 22.07 18.44 22.59
CA HIS A 342 20.63 18.25 22.42
C HIS A 342 20.01 17.49 23.58
N GLY A 343 20.67 16.44 24.09
CA GLY A 343 20.22 15.68 25.23
C GLY A 343 20.22 16.49 26.52
N THR A 344 21.30 17.21 26.81
CA THR A 344 21.34 18.16 27.95
C THR A 344 20.24 19.22 27.83
N ALA A 345 20.01 19.78 26.63
CA ALA A 345 18.95 20.76 26.44
C ALA A 345 17.55 20.17 26.65
N LEU A 346 17.28 18.97 26.12
CA LEU A 346 15.97 18.33 26.25
C LEU A 346 15.74 17.74 27.65
N LEU A 347 16.66 16.92 28.15
CA LEU A 347 16.48 16.10 29.35
C LEU A 347 16.77 16.88 30.64
N GLU A 348 17.82 17.69 30.68
CA GLU A 348 18.19 18.44 31.89
C GLU A 348 17.50 19.80 31.95
N LYS A 349 17.55 20.57 30.84
CA LYS A 349 16.96 21.91 30.78
C LYS A 349 15.47 21.92 30.44
N GLN A 350 14.91 20.75 30.07
CA GLN A 350 13.51 20.60 29.69
C GLN A 350 13.07 21.52 28.52
N ASP A 351 14.01 21.88 27.64
CA ASP A 351 13.72 22.70 26.47
C ASP A 351 13.10 21.84 25.36
N LEU A 352 11.78 21.87 25.23
CA LEU A 352 11.03 21.10 24.23
C LEU A 352 11.35 21.47 22.77
N ARG A 353 12.09 22.58 22.55
CA ARG A 353 12.57 22.97 21.21
C ARG A 353 13.82 22.17 20.82
N ALA A 354 14.50 21.55 21.79
CA ALA A 354 15.62 20.66 21.51
C ALA A 354 15.11 19.38 20.82
N PRO A 355 15.84 18.87 19.81
CA PRO A 355 15.44 17.69 19.08
C PRO A 355 15.54 16.44 19.96
N SER A 356 14.55 15.55 19.83
CA SER A 356 14.60 14.18 20.37
C SER A 356 15.03 13.19 19.30
N CYS A 357 15.15 11.91 19.65
CA CYS A 357 15.46 10.83 18.70
C CYS A 357 14.54 10.86 17.46
N ALA A 358 13.25 11.10 17.69
CA ALA A 358 12.23 11.10 16.64
C ALA A 358 12.27 12.36 15.76
N THR A 359 12.89 13.45 16.21
CA THR A 359 13.07 14.66 15.39
C THR A 359 13.99 14.37 14.19
N CYS A 360 15.03 13.56 14.39
CA CYS A 360 15.99 13.22 13.34
C CYS A 360 15.63 11.93 12.59
N HIS A 361 15.13 10.92 13.31
CA HIS A 361 14.80 9.61 12.74
C HIS A 361 13.37 9.51 12.19
N GLY A 362 12.51 10.48 12.51
CA GLY A 362 11.08 10.39 12.26
C GLY A 362 10.33 9.64 13.37
N THR A 363 9.04 9.93 13.51
CA THR A 363 8.14 9.29 14.49
C THR A 363 7.48 8.05 13.89
N HIS A 364 6.50 8.25 13.03
CA HIS A 364 5.74 7.17 12.40
C HIS A 364 6.46 6.60 11.17
N GLY A 365 7.39 7.34 10.58
CA GLY A 365 8.26 6.89 9.49
C GLY A 365 9.67 6.56 9.95
N ALA A 366 9.83 6.08 11.19
CA ALA A 366 11.12 5.91 11.85
C ALA A 366 12.12 5.14 10.98
N ALA A 367 13.14 5.83 10.50
CA ALA A 367 14.23 5.31 9.71
C ALA A 367 15.49 6.16 9.94
N PRO A 368 16.69 5.55 9.95
CA PRO A 368 17.91 6.33 9.95
C PRO A 368 17.99 7.18 8.68
N PRO A 369 18.27 8.50 8.78
CA PRO A 369 18.42 9.33 7.61
C PRO A 369 19.57 8.80 6.74
N GLY A 370 19.34 8.74 5.43
CA GLY A 370 20.36 8.44 4.45
C GLY A 370 21.36 9.58 4.31
N PHE A 371 22.39 9.36 3.48
CA PHE A 371 23.50 10.30 3.30
C PHE A 371 23.05 11.71 2.86
N GLN A 372 22.11 11.80 1.92
CA GLN A 372 21.67 13.08 1.35
C GLN A 372 20.70 13.80 2.30
N GLU A 373 20.01 13.04 3.13
CA GLU A 373 18.96 13.51 4.04
C GLU A 373 19.54 14.13 5.31
N VAL A 374 20.76 13.77 5.73
CA VAL A 374 21.39 14.30 6.96
C VAL A 374 21.41 15.83 6.98
N ALA A 375 21.80 16.47 5.88
CA ALA A 375 21.87 17.94 5.81
C ALA A 375 20.47 18.58 5.95
N ASN A 376 19.44 17.95 5.40
CA ASN A 376 18.05 18.43 5.49
C ASN A 376 17.49 18.28 6.91
N VAL A 377 17.85 17.20 7.60
CA VAL A 377 17.45 16.99 9.00
C VAL A 377 18.07 18.05 9.90
N CYS A 378 19.40 18.23 9.86
CA CYS A 378 20.07 19.24 10.67
C CYS A 378 19.61 20.67 10.31
N GLY A 379 19.38 20.91 9.02
CA GLY A 379 18.96 22.20 8.49
C GLY A 379 17.57 22.66 8.91
N SER A 380 16.71 21.76 9.40
CA SER A 380 15.40 22.13 9.95
C SER A 380 15.50 23.13 11.11
N CYS A 381 16.61 23.10 11.86
CA CYS A 381 16.94 24.05 12.91
C CYS A 381 18.20 24.87 12.59
N HIS A 382 19.23 24.26 12.02
CA HIS A 382 20.50 24.91 11.67
C HIS A 382 20.50 25.43 10.22
N THR A 383 19.52 26.25 9.88
CA THR A 383 19.27 26.72 8.51
C THR A 383 20.47 27.43 7.88
N ALA A 384 21.13 28.32 8.62
CA ALA A 384 22.33 29.02 8.15
C ALA A 384 23.48 28.05 7.87
N THR A 385 23.71 27.07 8.77
CA THR A 385 24.74 26.04 8.58
C THR A 385 24.43 25.16 7.38
N GLN A 386 23.17 24.78 7.18
CA GLN A 386 22.73 24.04 6.00
C GLN A 386 23.01 24.83 4.72
N GLU A 387 22.71 26.13 4.70
CA GLU A 387 22.99 26.98 3.54
C GLU A 387 24.48 27.00 3.18
N TYR A 388 25.36 27.16 4.18
CA TYR A 388 26.81 27.09 3.96
C TYR A 388 27.26 25.71 3.48
N TYR A 389 26.72 24.63 4.06
CA TYR A 389 27.04 23.27 3.66
C TYR A 389 26.66 23.04 2.19
N LEU A 390 25.45 23.42 1.78
CA LEU A 390 24.93 23.26 0.42
C LEU A 390 25.71 24.07 -0.62
N LYS A 391 26.31 25.21 -0.22
CA LYS A 391 27.20 26.03 -1.08
C LYS A 391 28.64 25.48 -1.14
N SER A 392 29.00 24.52 -0.30
CA SER A 392 30.35 23.99 -0.21
C SER A 392 30.58 22.78 -1.12
N GLN A 393 31.85 22.44 -1.35
CA GLN A 393 32.23 21.23 -2.09
C GLN A 393 31.77 19.93 -1.40
N HIS A 394 31.46 19.96 -0.10
CA HIS A 394 30.99 18.78 0.63
C HIS A 394 29.61 18.32 0.17
N ALA A 395 28.76 19.24 -0.30
CA ALA A 395 27.42 18.93 -0.81
C ALA A 395 27.41 18.34 -2.23
N SER A 396 28.56 18.17 -2.88
CA SER A 396 28.67 17.61 -4.23
C SER A 396 28.19 16.15 -4.33
N GLY A 397 28.00 15.45 -3.21
CA GLY A 397 27.54 14.06 -3.17
C GLY A 397 28.56 13.05 -3.68
N ALA A 398 29.79 13.48 -3.99
CA ALA A 398 30.87 12.60 -4.40
C ALA A 398 31.22 11.62 -3.27
N LEU A 399 31.65 10.42 -3.67
CA LEU A 399 32.02 9.37 -2.72
C LEU A 399 33.14 9.88 -1.80
N GLY A 400 32.90 9.83 -0.48
CA GLY A 400 33.88 10.26 0.52
C GLY A 400 33.80 11.72 0.96
N THR A 401 32.83 12.52 0.46
CA THR A 401 32.66 13.87 0.99
C THR A 401 32.15 13.86 2.44
N PRO A 402 32.71 14.71 3.32
CA PRO A 402 32.24 14.85 4.69
C PRO A 402 30.77 15.25 4.81
N ARG A 403 30.12 14.71 5.83
CA ARG A 403 28.75 15.04 6.26
C ARG A 403 28.82 15.90 7.51
N CYS A 404 27.70 16.48 7.91
CA CYS A 404 27.54 17.09 9.24
C CYS A 404 28.06 16.13 10.33
N VAL A 405 27.58 14.89 10.30
CA VAL A 405 27.94 13.86 11.28
C VAL A 405 29.37 13.32 11.16
N THR A 406 30.07 13.63 10.07
CA THR A 406 31.49 13.24 9.91
C THR A 406 32.38 14.07 10.82
N CYS A 407 32.01 15.34 11.05
CA CYS A 407 32.81 16.27 11.85
C CYS A 407 32.20 16.56 13.22
N HIS A 408 30.87 16.52 13.34
CA HIS A 408 30.18 16.90 14.58
C HIS A 408 29.82 15.70 15.47
N GLY A 409 29.80 14.48 14.94
CA GLY A 409 29.25 13.33 15.66
C GLY A 409 27.83 12.99 15.20
N ARG A 410 27.27 11.88 15.69
CA ARG A 410 25.93 11.38 15.27
C ARG A 410 24.88 11.55 16.35
N TYR A 411 25.24 11.12 17.55
CA TYR A 411 24.34 11.06 18.71
C TYR A 411 24.91 11.88 19.88
N ASP A 412 26.20 12.17 19.83
CA ASP A 412 27.03 12.95 20.74
C ASP A 412 27.05 14.46 20.41
N VAL A 413 26.11 14.93 19.58
CA VAL A 413 26.00 16.32 19.12
C VAL A 413 25.16 17.16 20.06
#